data_AF-A0A350NUC0-F1
#
_entry.id   AF-A0A350NUC0-F1
#
_cell.length_a   1.000
_cell.length_b   1.000
_cell.length_c   1.000
_cell.angle_alpha   90.00
_cell.angle_beta   90.00
_cell.angle_gamma   90.00
#
_symmetry.space_group_name_H-M   'P 1'
#
loop_
_entity.id
_entity.type
_entity.pdbx_description
1 polymer ?
#
loop_
_entity_poly.entity_id
_entity_poly.type
_entity_poly.pdbx_seq_one_letter_code
_entity_poly.pdbx_strand_id
1 'polypeptide(L)'
;MIPICHLFHINKPTLDVFNALTSQNGLSAWYTKTENGDAKGGEQVTFHYGSMQVTVAIKIYVPGECLEWECVASSLPMVGHTFRFDLDENDGKTRVRFAHHG
;
A
#
# COMPACT_ATOMS: atom_id res chain seq x y z
N MET A 1 12.63 -15.91 -3.70
CA MET A 1 11.89 -15.58 -4.93
C MET A 1 12.39 -14.24 -5.47
N ILE A 2 12.20 -13.94 -6.76
CA ILE A 2 12.64 -12.68 -7.37
C ILE A 2 11.48 -11.67 -7.25
N PRO A 3 11.69 -10.46 -6.71
CA PRO A 3 10.60 -9.49 -6.54
C PRO A 3 10.19 -8.85 -7.87
N ILE A 4 8.93 -8.42 -7.93
CA ILE A 4 8.43 -7.55 -9.00
C ILE A 4 8.59 -6.10 -8.55
N CYS A 5 9.30 -5.30 -9.34
CA CYS A 5 9.63 -3.92 -8.98
C CYS A 5 9.09 -2.93 -10.02
N HIS A 6 8.43 -1.87 -9.54
CA HIS A 6 7.97 -0.75 -10.36
C HIS A 6 8.56 0.56 -9.83
N LEU A 7 8.84 1.49 -10.74
CA LEU A 7 9.27 2.85 -10.43
C LEU A 7 8.48 3.83 -11.28
N PHE A 8 7.89 4.84 -10.64
CA PHE A 8 7.13 5.89 -11.33
C PHE A 8 7.10 7.17 -10.50
N HIS A 9 6.62 8.26 -11.10
CA HIS A 9 6.51 9.58 -10.47
C HIS A 9 5.06 10.06 -10.41
N ILE A 10 4.71 10.72 -9.31
CA ILE A 10 3.42 11.36 -9.09
C ILE A 10 3.64 12.86 -8.85
N ASN A 11 2.89 13.71 -9.56
CA ASN A 11 2.97 15.16 -9.43
C ASN A 11 2.21 15.69 -8.19
N LYS A 12 2.61 15.20 -7.01
CA LYS A 12 2.10 15.55 -5.68
C LYS A 12 3.22 15.43 -4.63
N PRO A 13 3.12 16.14 -3.50
CA PRO A 13 4.01 15.94 -2.34
C PRO A 13 3.96 14.50 -1.81
N THR A 14 5.06 14.04 -1.19
CA THR A 14 5.17 12.66 -0.70
C THR A 14 4.11 12.33 0.35
N LEU A 15 3.79 13.29 1.21
CA LEU A 15 2.75 13.14 2.23
C LEU A 15 1.36 12.96 1.63
N ASP A 16 1.04 13.64 0.52
CA ASP A 16 -0.24 13.47 -0.18
C ASP A 16 -0.35 12.07 -0.78
N VAL A 17 0.73 11.60 -1.41
CA VAL A 17 0.82 10.23 -1.95
C VAL A 17 0.69 9.20 -0.83
N PHE A 18 1.39 9.40 0.28
CA PHE A 18 1.33 8.53 1.44
C PHE A 18 -0.09 8.45 2.02
N ASN A 19 -0.75 9.59 2.20
CA ASN A 19 -2.14 9.65 2.70
C ASN A 19 -3.13 8.94 1.76
N ALA A 20 -2.89 8.97 0.46
CA ALA A 20 -3.71 8.22 -0.51
C ALA A 20 -3.55 6.70 -0.34
N LEU A 21 -2.38 6.22 0.10
CA LEU A 21 -2.09 4.82 0.37
C LEU A 21 -2.52 4.37 1.78
N THR A 22 -2.75 5.29 2.71
CA THR A 22 -2.99 4.94 4.13
C THR A 22 -4.37 5.31 4.64
N SER A 23 -5.14 6.12 3.91
CA SER A 23 -6.50 6.47 4.30
C SER A 23 -7.53 5.57 3.61
N GLN A 24 -8.61 5.24 4.34
CA GLN A 24 -9.71 4.45 3.80
C GLN A 24 -10.29 5.08 2.52
N ASN A 25 -10.49 6.40 2.53
CA ASN A 25 -11.00 7.13 1.37
C ASN A 25 -10.01 7.09 0.20
N GLY A 26 -8.70 7.24 0.46
CA GLY A 26 -7.67 7.16 -0.57
C GLY A 26 -7.59 5.78 -1.22
N LEU A 27 -7.51 4.73 -0.40
CA LEU A 27 -7.47 3.35 -0.85
C LEU A 27 -8.72 2.94 -1.63
N SER A 28 -9.91 3.33 -1.11
CA SER A 28 -11.18 3.05 -1.79
C SER A 28 -11.36 3.82 -3.10
N ALA A 29 -10.82 5.03 -3.20
CA ALA A 29 -10.89 5.82 -4.43
C ALA A 29 -9.91 5.32 -5.51
N TRP A 30 -8.75 4.81 -5.10
CA TRP A 30 -7.71 4.37 -6.03
C TRP A 30 -7.87 2.92 -6.48
N TYR A 31 -8.20 2.01 -5.56
CA TYR A 31 -7.97 0.58 -5.79
C TYR A 31 -9.26 -0.24 -5.76
N THR A 32 -9.87 -0.40 -4.59
CA THR A 32 -11.15 -1.08 -4.43
C THR A 32 -11.74 -0.76 -3.05
N LYS A 33 -13.00 -1.13 -2.81
CA LYS A 33 -13.64 -0.99 -1.50
C LYS A 33 -12.76 -1.60 -0.40
N THR A 34 -12.47 -0.79 0.62
CA THR A 34 -11.68 -1.20 1.78
C THR A 34 -12.49 -1.14 3.07
N GLU A 35 -12.16 -2.04 4.00
CA GLU A 35 -12.63 -2.03 5.39
C GLU A 35 -11.44 -1.86 6.32
N ASN A 36 -11.64 -1.14 7.45
CA ASN A 36 -10.58 -0.78 8.40
C ASN A 36 -9.39 -0.06 7.75
N GLY A 37 -9.62 0.69 6.66
CA GLY A 37 -8.58 1.28 5.83
C GLY A 37 -7.84 2.49 6.44
N ASP A 38 -8.09 2.86 7.70
CA ASP A 38 -7.31 3.90 8.37
C ASP A 38 -6.04 3.27 8.98
N ALA A 39 -5.01 3.20 8.14
CA ALA A 39 -3.71 2.61 8.48
C ALA A 39 -2.99 3.34 9.63
N LYS A 40 -3.44 4.55 9.99
CA LYS A 40 -2.90 5.31 11.12
C LYS A 40 -3.37 4.77 12.49
N GLY A 41 -4.47 4.01 12.52
CA GLY A 41 -5.08 3.48 13.74
C GLY A 41 -5.44 1.99 13.71
N GLY A 42 -5.31 1.31 12.57
CA GLY A 42 -5.57 -0.12 12.41
C GLY A 42 -4.29 -0.90 12.16
N GLU A 43 -4.16 -2.09 12.77
CA GLU A 43 -3.06 -3.02 12.47
C GLU A 43 -3.21 -3.64 11.07
N GLN A 44 -4.43 -3.64 10.52
CA GLN A 44 -4.79 -4.37 9.30
C GLN A 44 -5.80 -3.63 8.43
N VAL A 45 -5.71 -3.83 7.12
CA VAL A 45 -6.64 -3.33 6.11
C VAL A 45 -7.16 -4.51 5.28
N THR A 46 -8.48 -4.56 5.05
CA THR A 46 -9.09 -5.58 4.18
C THR A 46 -9.57 -4.95 2.88
N PHE A 47 -9.08 -5.47 1.75
CA PHE A 47 -9.47 -5.13 0.39
C PHE A 47 -10.49 -6.14 -0.15
N HIS A 48 -11.53 -5.64 -0.81
CA HIS A 48 -12.62 -6.45 -1.36
C HIS A 48 -12.64 -6.42 -2.89
N TYR A 49 -12.68 -7.58 -3.54
CA TYR A 49 -12.77 -7.72 -4.99
C TYR A 49 -13.93 -8.66 -5.35
N GLY A 50 -15.15 -8.11 -5.40
CA GLY A 50 -16.35 -8.93 -5.54
C GLY A 50 -16.49 -9.88 -4.35
N SER A 51 -16.37 -11.19 -4.57
CA SER A 51 -16.40 -12.22 -3.52
C SER A 51 -15.02 -12.54 -2.92
N MET A 52 -13.94 -11.99 -3.45
CA MET A 52 -12.58 -12.22 -2.98
C MET A 52 -12.16 -11.16 -1.97
N GLN A 53 -11.34 -11.55 -0.99
CA GLN A 53 -10.81 -10.64 0.01
C GLN A 53 -9.30 -10.85 0.21
N VAL A 54 -8.61 -9.74 0.48
CA VAL A 54 -7.19 -9.72 0.86
C VAL A 54 -7.07 -8.84 2.10
N THR A 55 -6.63 -9.43 3.21
CA THR A 55 -6.31 -8.69 4.44
C THR A 55 -4.80 -8.57 4.55
N VAL A 56 -4.33 -7.34 4.74
CA VAL A 56 -2.93 -7.04 4.96
C VAL A 56 -2.71 -6.45 6.35
N ALA A 57 -1.60 -6.82 6.99
CA ALA A 57 -1.10 -6.17 8.18
C ALA A 57 -0.06 -5.10 7.80
N ILE A 58 -0.03 -4.01 8.55
CA ILE A 58 0.93 -2.92 8.34
C ILE A 58 2.21 -3.26 9.09
N LYS A 59 3.32 -3.45 8.36
CA LYS A 59 4.63 -3.78 8.91
C LYS A 59 5.51 -2.57 9.12
N ILE A 60 5.42 -1.60 8.20
CA ILE A 60 6.16 -0.34 8.26
C ILE A 60 5.20 0.78 7.94
N TYR A 61 5.25 1.84 8.75
CA TYR A 61 4.46 3.05 8.59
C TYR A 61 5.31 4.26 8.97
N VAL A 62 5.96 4.86 7.97
CA VAL A 62 6.75 6.08 8.12
C VAL A 62 6.11 7.16 7.25
N PRO A 63 5.38 8.11 7.85
CA PRO A 63 4.63 9.13 7.12
C PRO A 63 5.45 9.85 6.05
N GLY A 64 4.98 9.80 4.80
CA GLY A 64 5.63 10.47 3.67
C GLY A 64 6.90 9.79 3.14
N GLU A 65 7.31 8.66 3.70
CA GLU A 65 8.57 8.00 3.35
C GLU A 65 8.40 6.53 3.00
N CYS A 66 7.70 5.74 3.82
CA CYS A 66 7.66 4.30 3.63
C CYS A 66 6.39 3.66 4.19
N LEU A 67 5.78 2.78 3.41
CA LEU A 67 4.68 1.91 3.82
C LEU A 67 5.01 0.48 3.39
N GLU A 68 4.83 -0.48 4.29
CA GLU A 68 4.92 -1.89 3.96
C GLU A 68 3.74 -2.67 4.51
N TRP A 69 3.12 -3.45 3.62
CA TRP A 69 2.03 -4.36 3.93
C TRP A 69 2.50 -5.81 3.83
N GLU A 70 1.99 -6.67 4.69
CA GLU A 70 2.13 -8.13 4.59
C GLU A 70 0.74 -8.76 4.48
N CYS A 71 0.50 -9.59 3.48
CA CYS A 71 -0.77 -10.32 3.37
C CYS A 71 -0.85 -11.38 4.47
N VAL A 72 -1.84 -11.24 5.36
CA VAL A 72 -2.05 -12.16 6.49
C VAL A 72 -3.25 -13.08 6.29
N ALA A 73 -4.18 -12.72 5.41
CA ALA A 73 -5.27 -13.58 4.98
C ALA A 73 -5.68 -13.26 3.55
N SER A 74 -5.92 -14.27 2.72
CA SER A 74 -6.43 -14.08 1.37
C SER A 74 -7.13 -15.34 0.85
N SER A 75 -8.09 -15.15 -0.05
CA SER A 75 -8.64 -16.23 -0.88
C SER A 75 -7.69 -16.66 -2.01
N LEU A 76 -6.59 -15.94 -2.23
CA LEU A 76 -5.52 -16.24 -3.18
C LEU A 76 -4.30 -16.81 -2.46
N PRO A 77 -3.39 -17.52 -3.15
CA PRO A 77 -2.13 -17.99 -2.56
C PRO A 77 -1.13 -16.83 -2.41
N MET A 78 -1.47 -15.87 -1.55
CA MET A 78 -0.71 -14.63 -1.34
C MET A 78 -0.32 -14.40 0.12
N VAL A 79 -0.72 -15.28 1.04
CA VAL A 79 -0.35 -15.17 2.45
C VAL A 79 1.17 -15.19 2.59
N GLY A 80 1.72 -14.20 3.29
CA GLY A 80 3.16 -13.95 3.44
C GLY A 80 3.78 -13.08 2.34
N HIS A 81 3.03 -12.71 1.29
CA HIS A 81 3.51 -11.74 0.31
C HIS A 81 3.60 -10.35 0.95
N THR A 82 4.62 -9.58 0.59
CA THR A 82 4.80 -8.20 1.05
C THR A 82 4.73 -7.19 -0.09
N PHE A 83 4.18 -6.02 0.22
CA PHE A 83 4.01 -4.89 -0.69
C PHE A 83 4.64 -3.67 -0.06
N ARG A 84 5.80 -3.25 -0.59
CA ARG A 84 6.56 -2.12 -0.06
C ARG A 84 6.47 -0.94 -1.00
N PHE A 85 6.20 0.23 -0.43
CA PHE A 85 6.18 1.52 -1.10
C PHE A 85 7.20 2.43 -0.42
N ASP A 86 8.31 2.70 -1.09
CA ASP A 86 9.23 3.75 -0.68
C ASP A 86 8.96 5.02 -1.49
N LEU A 87 8.85 6.14 -0.79
CA LEU A 87 8.51 7.46 -1.33
C LEU A 87 9.67 8.41 -1.07
N ASP A 88 10.08 9.12 -2.11
CA ASP A 88 11.07 10.18 -1.99
C ASP A 88 10.77 11.30 -2.98
N GLU A 89 11.27 12.50 -2.70
CA GLU A 89 11.16 13.65 -3.61
C GLU A 89 12.19 13.51 -4.73
N ASN A 90 11.74 13.77 -5.97
CA ASN A 90 12.61 13.83 -7.14
C ASN A 90 12.01 14.75 -8.21
N ASP A 91 12.64 15.92 -8.41
CA ASP A 91 12.29 16.93 -9.43
C ASP A 91 10.87 17.53 -9.25
N GLY A 92 10.58 17.98 -8.03
CA GLY A 92 9.30 18.55 -7.62
C GLY A 92 8.15 17.54 -7.55
N LYS A 93 8.45 16.24 -7.70
CA LYS A 93 7.47 15.15 -7.75
C LYS A 93 7.80 14.09 -6.72
N THR A 94 6.82 13.27 -6.35
CA THR A 94 7.07 12.06 -5.57
C THR A 94 7.50 10.95 -6.50
N ARG A 95 8.69 10.40 -6.30
CA ARG A 95 9.10 9.12 -6.85
C ARG A 95 8.58 8.01 -5.94
N VAL A 96 7.90 7.05 -6.53
CA VAL A 96 7.42 5.83 -5.86
C VAL A 96 8.25 4.66 -6.35
N ARG A 97 8.88 3.94 -5.42
CA ARG A 97 9.53 2.66 -5.66
C ARG A 97 8.68 1.59 -4.99
N PHE A 98 8.01 0.79 -5.82
CA PHE A 98 7.16 -0.30 -5.37
C PHE A 98 7.89 -1.63 -5.54
N ALA A 99 7.84 -2.48 -4.52
CA ALA A 99 8.32 -3.85 -4.57
C ALA A 99 7.25 -4.80 -4.05
N HIS A 100 6.96 -5.84 -4.84
CA HIS A 100 6.14 -6.98 -4.42
C HIS A 100 7.04 -8.21 -4.27
N HIS A 101 7.10 -8.74 -3.04
CA HIS A 101 7.75 -9.99 -2.72
C HIS A 101 6.69 -11.07 -2.48
N GLY A 102 6.84 -12.22 -3.12
CA GLY A 102 5.90 -13.35 -3.03
C GLY A 102 6.36 -14.47 -3.90
#